data_AF-E9UV80-F1
#
_entry.id   AF-E9UV80-F1
#
_cell.length_a   1.000
_cell.length_b   1.000
_cell.length_c   1.000
_cell.angle_alpha   90.00
_cell.angle_beta   90.00
_cell.angle_gamma   90.00
#
_symmetry.space_group_name_H-M   'P 1'
#
loop_
_entity.id
_entity.type
_entity.pdbx_description
1 polymer ?
#
loop_
_entity_poly.entity_id
_entity_poly.type
_entity_poly.pdbx_seq_one_letter_code
_entity_poly.pdbx_strand_id
1 'polypeptide(L)'
;MRERIAKTTVLGYDVMDAQGWTASGSLLVNSVKTRMVHAAVRHLLPQSPHWTSVGAGQEIPISQADILVTFHSLGTWVMKKFTEWDIAPGTELADAFLHAWNVDLHLLGVQDQYLPKDWAAAYAQYDQVMGPATGGTREGVELAQALLDAVIGQGNPLLRHELESLGRYVIGDAYADMIAFDRDPVLARVWAGAVPLLVRSYQSTVPDIPLVSHLLPEAVHTFIKIYFSPGDRAPITLPLSNRPE
;
A
#
# COMPACT_ATOMS: atom_id res chain seq x y z
N MET A 1 -14.86 8.01 -2.38
CA MET A 1 -13.43 7.67 -2.23
C MET A 1 -13.20 6.35 -1.47
N ARG A 2 -13.87 6.16 -0.33
CA ARG A 2 -13.79 4.96 0.54
C ARG A 2 -13.76 3.62 -0.20
N GLU A 3 -14.64 3.39 -1.17
CA GLU A 3 -14.65 2.14 -1.97
C GLU A 3 -13.41 1.95 -2.86
N ARG A 4 -12.81 3.02 -3.40
CA ARG A 4 -11.59 2.92 -4.25
C ARG A 4 -10.39 2.54 -3.41
N ILE A 5 -10.29 3.15 -2.24
CA ILE A 5 -9.24 2.89 -1.25
C ILE A 5 -9.30 1.44 -0.76
N ALA A 6 -10.51 0.97 -0.45
CA ALA A 6 -10.72 -0.42 -0.07
C ALA A 6 -10.22 -1.39 -1.17
N LYS A 7 -10.45 -1.07 -2.45
CA LYS A 7 -10.11 -1.96 -3.59
C LYS A 7 -8.60 -2.17 -3.79
N THR A 8 -7.76 -1.15 -3.69
CA THR A 8 -6.29 -1.34 -3.83
C THR A 8 -5.71 -2.13 -2.66
N THR A 9 -6.26 -1.90 -1.46
CA THR A 9 -5.81 -2.53 -0.23
C THR A 9 -6.13 -4.04 -0.23
N VAL A 10 -7.25 -4.45 -0.85
CA VAL A 10 -7.66 -5.86 -0.99
C VAL A 10 -6.59 -6.72 -1.64
N LEU A 11 -5.96 -6.29 -2.75
CA LEU A 11 -4.95 -7.12 -3.41
C LEU A 11 -3.68 -7.29 -2.57
N GLY A 12 -3.19 -6.22 -1.95
CA GLY A 12 -2.02 -6.30 -1.08
C GLY A 12 -2.21 -7.27 0.09
N TYR A 13 -3.41 -7.33 0.67
CA TYR A 13 -3.74 -8.30 1.72
C TYR A 13 -4.01 -9.70 1.18
N ASP A 14 -4.73 -9.83 0.06
CA ASP A 14 -5.06 -11.13 -0.53
C ASP A 14 -3.80 -11.91 -0.92
N VAL A 15 -2.73 -11.23 -1.36
CA VAL A 15 -1.42 -11.86 -1.64
C VAL A 15 -0.79 -12.46 -0.37
N MET A 16 -1.03 -11.82 0.78
CA MET A 16 -0.51 -12.23 2.09
C MET A 16 -1.42 -13.19 2.85
N ASP A 17 -2.64 -13.42 2.35
CA ASP A 17 -3.61 -14.32 2.95
C ASP A 17 -3.33 -15.75 2.49
N ALA A 18 -2.93 -16.61 3.43
CA ALA A 18 -2.72 -18.04 3.15
C ALA A 18 -3.97 -18.72 2.57
N GLN A 19 -5.17 -18.25 2.92
CA GLN A 19 -6.42 -18.77 2.37
C GLN A 19 -6.70 -18.23 0.96
N GLY A 20 -6.15 -17.05 0.62
CA GLY A 20 -6.32 -16.39 -0.67
C GLY A 20 -5.87 -17.25 -1.86
N TRP A 21 -4.84 -18.08 -1.65
CA TRP A 21 -4.24 -18.98 -2.65
C TRP A 21 -4.89 -20.36 -2.76
N THR A 22 -5.84 -20.69 -1.88
CA THR A 22 -6.51 -22.00 -1.89
C THR A 22 -7.57 -22.09 -3.00
N ALA A 23 -8.08 -23.30 -3.28
CA ALA A 23 -9.17 -23.49 -4.25
C ALA A 23 -10.47 -22.76 -3.86
N SER A 24 -10.69 -22.52 -2.57
CA SER A 24 -11.78 -21.70 -2.03
C SER A 24 -11.41 -20.22 -1.85
N GLY A 25 -10.16 -19.86 -2.13
CA GLY A 25 -9.63 -18.52 -2.03
C GLY A 25 -10.09 -17.60 -3.16
N SER A 26 -9.93 -16.29 -2.96
CA SER A 26 -10.36 -15.28 -3.93
C SER A 26 -9.23 -14.63 -4.72
N LEU A 27 -7.96 -14.86 -4.38
CA LEU A 27 -6.86 -14.08 -4.95
C LEU A 27 -6.80 -14.22 -6.47
N LEU A 28 -6.76 -15.45 -7.00
CA LEU A 28 -6.70 -15.68 -8.45
C LEU A 28 -7.85 -14.95 -9.18
N VAL A 29 -9.08 -15.07 -8.65
CA VAL A 29 -10.26 -14.39 -9.20
C VAL A 29 -10.10 -12.87 -9.13
N ASN A 30 -9.61 -12.35 -8.02
CA ASN A 30 -9.43 -10.92 -7.79
C ASN A 30 -8.31 -10.33 -8.67
N SER A 31 -7.20 -11.03 -8.88
CA SER A 31 -6.11 -10.62 -9.78
C SER A 31 -6.60 -10.56 -11.22
N VAL A 32 -7.34 -11.57 -11.70
CA VAL A 32 -7.91 -11.56 -13.06
C VAL A 32 -8.94 -10.44 -13.22
N LYS A 33 -9.86 -10.27 -12.27
CA LYS A 33 -10.83 -9.16 -12.30
C LYS A 33 -10.11 -7.80 -12.32
N THR A 34 -9.05 -7.64 -11.53
CA THR A 34 -8.25 -6.41 -11.52
C THR A 34 -7.56 -6.17 -12.86
N ARG A 35 -7.00 -7.21 -13.47
CA ARG A 35 -6.44 -7.13 -14.83
C ARG A 35 -7.47 -6.63 -15.85
N MET A 36 -8.72 -7.11 -15.76
CA MET A 36 -9.80 -6.63 -16.62
C MET A 36 -10.19 -5.17 -16.31
N VAL A 37 -10.22 -4.78 -15.03
CA VAL A 37 -10.42 -3.38 -14.63
C VAL A 37 -9.32 -2.48 -15.21
N HIS A 38 -8.05 -2.87 -15.10
CA HIS A 38 -6.94 -2.11 -15.69
C HIS A 38 -7.09 -1.99 -17.22
N ALA A 39 -7.51 -3.05 -17.91
CA ALA A 39 -7.79 -2.99 -19.34
C ALA A 39 -8.94 -2.02 -19.69
N ALA A 40 -10.03 -2.02 -18.91
CA ALA A 40 -11.12 -1.06 -19.08
C ALA A 40 -10.65 0.38 -18.82
N VAL A 41 -9.84 0.59 -17.79
CA VAL A 41 -9.27 1.91 -17.46
C VAL A 41 -8.36 2.43 -18.57
N ARG A 42 -7.57 1.56 -19.22
CA ARG A 42 -6.78 1.91 -20.41
C ARG A 42 -7.62 2.43 -21.57
N HIS A 43 -8.84 1.93 -21.71
CA HIS A 43 -9.78 2.41 -22.71
C HIS A 43 -10.48 3.71 -22.28
N LEU A 44 -10.86 3.82 -21.01
CA LEU A 44 -11.70 4.90 -20.50
C LEU A 44 -10.92 6.19 -20.21
N LEU A 45 -9.80 6.14 -19.48
CA LEU A 45 -9.10 7.37 -19.03
C LEU A 45 -8.65 8.29 -20.18
N PRO A 46 -8.17 7.81 -21.33
CA PRO A 46 -7.86 8.67 -22.47
C PRO A 46 -9.04 9.49 -23.01
N GLN A 47 -10.28 9.14 -22.66
CA GLN A 47 -11.49 9.89 -23.01
C GLN A 47 -11.82 11.02 -22.02
N SER A 48 -11.04 11.15 -20.93
CA SER A 48 -11.18 12.25 -19.96
C SER A 48 -10.30 13.44 -20.38
N PRO A 49 -10.89 14.63 -20.65
CA PRO A 49 -10.11 15.84 -20.91
C PRO A 49 -9.18 16.19 -19.75
N HIS A 50 -9.63 16.02 -18.50
CA HIS A 50 -8.78 16.22 -17.33
C HIS A 50 -7.56 15.31 -17.35
N TRP A 51 -7.75 13.99 -17.48
CA TRP A 51 -6.62 13.05 -17.48
C TRP A 51 -5.64 13.31 -18.62
N THR A 52 -6.14 13.56 -19.84
CA THR A 52 -5.27 13.86 -20.99
C THR A 52 -4.49 15.17 -20.80
N SER A 53 -5.02 16.14 -20.05
CA SER A 53 -4.31 17.39 -19.73
C SER A 53 -3.22 17.24 -18.67
N VAL A 54 -3.36 16.29 -17.74
CA VAL A 54 -2.42 16.10 -16.60
C VAL A 54 -1.54 14.85 -16.72
N GLY A 55 -1.79 13.98 -17.69
CA GLY A 55 -1.13 12.67 -17.86
C GLY A 55 0.34 12.72 -18.29
N ALA A 56 0.99 13.89 -18.24
CA ALA A 56 2.42 14.08 -18.55
C ALA A 56 2.88 13.47 -19.89
N GLY A 57 2.02 13.46 -20.90
CA GLY A 57 2.30 12.89 -22.23
C GLY A 57 2.13 11.38 -22.33
N GLN A 58 1.70 10.69 -21.27
CA GLN A 58 1.31 9.29 -21.34
C GLN A 58 -0.03 9.16 -22.08
N GLU A 59 -0.04 8.46 -23.22
CA GLU A 59 -1.26 8.28 -24.02
C GLU A 59 -2.17 7.15 -23.50
N ILE A 60 -1.57 6.09 -22.94
CA ILE A 60 -2.27 4.92 -22.41
C ILE A 60 -1.79 4.68 -20.96
N PRO A 61 -2.70 4.71 -19.96
CA PRO A 61 -2.32 4.60 -18.55
C PRO A 61 -1.96 3.16 -18.16
N ILE A 62 -1.44 2.98 -16.95
CA ILE A 62 -1.21 1.66 -16.34
C ILE A 62 -0.35 0.78 -17.25
N SER A 63 0.83 1.30 -17.61
CA SER A 63 1.87 0.50 -18.25
C SER A 63 2.30 -0.64 -17.30
N GLN A 64 3.01 -1.65 -17.82
CA GLN A 64 3.59 -2.68 -16.94
C GLN A 64 4.64 -2.10 -15.98
N ALA A 65 5.33 -1.04 -16.39
CA ALA A 65 6.23 -0.29 -15.50
C ALA A 65 5.44 0.36 -14.34
N ASP A 66 4.26 0.93 -14.60
CA ASP A 66 3.41 1.54 -13.56
C ASP A 66 2.92 0.48 -12.55
N ILE A 67 2.59 -0.72 -13.03
CA ILE A 67 2.22 -1.85 -12.16
C ILE A 67 3.40 -2.26 -11.28
N LEU A 68 4.62 -2.30 -11.84
CA LEU A 68 5.83 -2.63 -11.08
C LEU A 68 6.23 -1.56 -10.06
N VAL A 69 6.07 -0.28 -10.38
CA VAL A 69 6.19 0.83 -9.41
C VAL A 69 5.23 0.60 -8.23
N THR A 70 3.99 0.22 -8.52
CA THR A 70 3.01 -0.10 -7.48
C THR A 70 3.44 -1.31 -6.65
N PHE A 71 3.93 -2.38 -7.26
CA PHE A 71 4.51 -3.52 -6.53
C PHE A 71 5.66 -3.10 -5.62
N HIS A 72 6.60 -2.28 -6.11
CA HIS A 72 7.72 -1.80 -5.32
C HIS A 72 7.30 -0.94 -4.13
N SER A 73 6.22 -0.15 -4.27
CA SER A 73 5.61 0.60 -3.16
C SER A 73 4.95 -0.29 -2.10
N LEU A 74 4.70 -1.56 -2.43
CA LEU A 74 4.07 -2.56 -1.55
C LEU A 74 5.10 -3.60 -1.09
N GLY A 75 5.37 -4.61 -1.93
CA GLY A 75 6.19 -5.77 -1.58
C GLY A 75 7.64 -5.40 -1.24
N THR A 76 8.32 -4.65 -2.11
CA THR A 76 9.72 -4.28 -1.85
C THR A 76 9.84 -3.29 -0.69
N TRP A 77 8.94 -2.31 -0.60
CA TRP A 77 8.94 -1.35 0.51
C TRP A 77 8.77 -2.04 1.87
N VAL A 78 7.85 -3.01 1.99
CA VAL A 78 7.65 -3.76 3.24
C VAL A 78 8.94 -4.46 3.68
N MET A 79 9.67 -5.10 2.77
CA MET A 79 10.93 -5.75 3.13
C MET A 79 12.05 -4.76 3.49
N LYS A 80 12.09 -3.58 2.86
CA LYS A 80 12.99 -2.49 3.30
C LYS A 80 12.64 -2.04 4.72
N LYS A 81 11.35 -1.91 5.06
CA LYS A 81 10.90 -1.53 6.41
C LYS A 81 11.17 -2.60 7.45
N PHE A 82 11.05 -3.87 7.10
CA PHE A 82 11.49 -4.96 7.97
C PHE A 82 12.96 -4.83 8.31
N THR A 83 13.82 -4.57 7.33
CA THR A 83 15.25 -4.33 7.56
C THR A 83 15.48 -3.12 8.48
N GLU A 84 14.80 -2.00 8.22
CA GLU A 84 14.90 -0.78 9.04
C GLU A 84 14.46 -1.00 10.50
N TRP A 85 13.48 -1.87 10.72
CA TRP A 85 12.95 -2.19 12.04
C TRP A 85 13.60 -3.42 12.69
N ASP A 86 14.72 -3.90 12.14
CA ASP A 86 15.45 -5.07 12.66
C ASP A 86 14.56 -6.35 12.71
N ILE A 87 13.68 -6.48 11.70
CA ILE A 87 12.88 -7.67 11.43
C ILE A 87 13.60 -8.45 10.32
N ALA A 88 14.19 -9.58 10.69
CA ALA A 88 14.88 -10.46 9.76
C ALA A 88 14.06 -11.74 9.51
N PRO A 89 13.15 -11.76 8.51
CA PRO A 89 12.54 -13.02 8.10
C PRO A 89 13.62 -13.98 7.59
N GLY A 90 13.46 -15.28 7.86
CA GLY A 90 14.34 -16.29 7.28
C GLY A 90 14.28 -16.27 5.75
N THR A 91 15.37 -16.69 5.10
CA THR A 91 15.49 -16.68 3.63
C THR A 91 14.31 -17.36 2.93
N GLU A 92 13.86 -18.52 3.44
CA GLU A 92 12.70 -19.24 2.89
C GLU A 92 11.42 -18.40 2.91
N LEU A 93 11.14 -17.70 4.02
CA LEU A 93 9.95 -16.85 4.12
C LEU A 93 10.06 -15.63 3.22
N ALA A 94 11.25 -15.01 3.15
CA ALA A 94 11.50 -13.88 2.26
C ALA A 94 11.33 -14.27 0.79
N ASP A 95 11.84 -15.43 0.38
CA ASP A 95 11.73 -15.95 -0.99
C ASP A 95 10.28 -16.35 -1.31
N ALA A 96 9.58 -16.97 -0.37
CA ALA A 96 8.15 -17.29 -0.52
C ALA A 96 7.29 -16.01 -0.67
N PHE A 97 7.60 -14.95 0.07
CA PHE A 97 6.94 -13.66 -0.06
C PHE A 97 7.15 -13.04 -1.44
N LEU A 98 8.38 -13.04 -1.96
CA LEU A 98 8.67 -12.56 -3.30
C LEU A 98 7.96 -13.41 -4.37
N HIS A 99 7.96 -14.74 -4.18
CA HIS A 99 7.29 -15.66 -5.07
C HIS A 99 5.78 -15.37 -5.16
N ALA A 100 5.11 -15.18 -4.02
CA ALA A 100 3.68 -14.85 -3.97
C ALA A 100 3.36 -13.57 -4.76
N TRP A 101 4.17 -12.52 -4.59
CA TRP A 101 4.05 -11.29 -5.39
C TRP A 101 4.29 -11.52 -6.89
N ASN A 102 5.32 -12.28 -7.26
CA ASN A 102 5.62 -12.55 -8.67
C ASN A 102 4.48 -13.32 -9.35
N VAL A 103 3.86 -14.28 -8.64
CA VAL A 103 2.69 -14.99 -9.16
C VAL A 103 1.51 -14.03 -9.32
N ASP A 104 1.23 -13.15 -8.35
CA ASP A 104 0.15 -12.16 -8.48
C ASP A 104 0.40 -11.18 -9.64
N LEU A 105 1.64 -10.69 -9.80
CA LEU A 105 2.03 -9.83 -10.92
C LEU A 105 1.84 -10.50 -12.28
N HIS A 106 2.19 -11.78 -12.39
CA HIS A 106 1.92 -12.57 -13.58
C HIS A 106 0.40 -12.64 -13.87
N LEU A 107 -0.42 -12.91 -12.86
CA LEU A 107 -1.88 -12.95 -12.98
C LEU A 107 -2.46 -11.59 -13.37
N LEU A 108 -1.92 -10.49 -12.84
CA LEU A 108 -2.22 -9.10 -13.22
C LEU A 108 -1.81 -8.77 -14.67
N GLY A 109 -1.04 -9.65 -15.32
CA GLY A 109 -0.65 -9.56 -16.72
C GLY A 109 0.69 -8.88 -16.97
N VAL A 110 1.54 -8.76 -15.94
CA VAL A 110 2.94 -8.38 -16.11
C VAL A 110 3.69 -9.54 -16.75
N GLN A 111 4.53 -9.27 -17.74
CA GLN A 111 5.33 -10.28 -18.41
C GLN A 111 6.49 -10.70 -17.50
N ASP A 112 6.77 -12.01 -17.50
CA ASP A 112 7.77 -12.63 -16.62
C ASP A 112 9.17 -11.99 -16.73
N GLN A 113 9.52 -11.48 -17.91
CA GLN A 113 10.80 -10.81 -18.14
C GLN A 113 11.00 -9.51 -17.33
N TYR A 114 9.92 -8.93 -16.79
CA TYR A 114 9.98 -7.74 -15.94
C TYR A 114 9.90 -8.06 -14.44
N LEU A 115 9.66 -9.33 -14.07
CA LEU A 115 9.56 -9.75 -12.68
C LEU A 115 10.95 -9.90 -12.07
N PRO A 116 11.19 -9.40 -10.84
CA PRO A 116 12.46 -9.60 -10.17
C PRO A 116 12.65 -11.08 -9.83
N LYS A 117 13.79 -11.64 -10.26
CA LYS A 117 14.14 -13.05 -10.04
C LYS A 117 14.53 -13.37 -8.59
N ASP A 118 14.98 -12.36 -7.85
CA ASP A 118 15.47 -12.45 -6.47
C ASP A 118 15.36 -11.06 -5.80
N TRP A 119 15.62 -11.00 -4.50
CA TRP A 119 15.56 -9.75 -3.74
C TRP A 119 16.60 -8.71 -4.18
N ALA A 120 17.77 -9.14 -4.64
CA ALA A 120 18.78 -8.22 -5.16
C ALA A 120 18.27 -7.49 -6.41
N ALA A 121 17.62 -8.21 -7.32
CA ALA A 121 16.95 -7.64 -8.48
C ALA A 121 15.78 -6.74 -8.08
N ALA A 122 14.95 -7.16 -7.11
CA ALA A 122 13.83 -6.34 -6.63
C ALA A 122 14.29 -5.01 -6.03
N TYR A 123 15.36 -5.00 -5.22
CA TYR A 123 15.92 -3.78 -4.65
C TYR A 123 16.57 -2.89 -5.71
N ALA A 124 17.34 -3.47 -6.65
CA ALA A 124 17.93 -2.71 -7.74
C ALA A 124 16.86 -2.05 -8.63
N GLN A 125 15.78 -2.78 -8.94
CA GLN A 125 14.66 -2.24 -9.70
C GLN A 125 13.93 -1.15 -8.91
N TYR A 126 13.66 -1.35 -7.61
CA TYR A 126 13.07 -0.34 -6.72
C TYR A 126 13.88 0.96 -6.75
N ASP A 127 15.20 0.89 -6.58
CA ASP A 127 16.07 2.08 -6.51
C ASP A 127 16.09 2.83 -7.87
N GLN A 128 15.90 2.11 -8.98
CA GLN A 128 15.82 2.70 -10.31
C GLN A 128 14.47 3.40 -10.58
N VAL A 129 13.35 2.79 -10.17
CA VAL A 129 12.02 3.22 -10.65
C VAL A 129 11.28 4.13 -9.67
N MET A 130 11.50 3.99 -8.36
CA MET A 130 10.67 4.69 -7.38
C MET A 130 10.92 6.19 -7.35
N GLY A 131 12.19 6.63 -7.43
CA GLY A 131 12.53 8.05 -7.44
C GLY A 131 11.87 8.80 -8.60
N PRO A 132 12.08 8.38 -9.86
CA PRO A 132 11.44 9.03 -11.01
C PRO A 132 9.91 8.92 -11.05
N ALA A 133 9.34 7.88 -10.44
CA ALA A 133 7.89 7.65 -10.45
C ALA A 133 7.13 8.36 -9.30
N THR A 134 7.83 9.03 -8.38
CA THR A 134 7.22 9.67 -7.21
C THR A 134 7.34 11.19 -7.26
N GLY A 135 6.30 11.87 -6.83
CA GLY A 135 6.23 13.33 -6.82
C GLY A 135 4.92 13.83 -6.20
N GLY A 136 4.95 15.07 -5.69
CA GLY A 136 3.75 15.72 -5.16
C GLY A 136 2.81 16.15 -6.28
N THR A 137 1.53 15.78 -6.16
CA THR A 137 0.46 16.20 -7.07
C THR A 137 -0.76 16.64 -6.27
N ARG A 138 -1.59 17.51 -6.85
CA ARG A 138 -2.84 17.93 -6.22
C ARG A 138 -3.74 16.71 -5.96
N GLU A 139 -3.88 15.85 -6.96
CA GLU A 139 -4.66 14.61 -6.88
C GLU A 139 -4.12 13.67 -5.79
N GLY A 140 -2.79 13.57 -5.63
CA GLY A 140 -2.15 12.77 -4.59
C GLY A 140 -2.47 13.27 -3.18
N VAL A 141 -2.42 14.59 -2.96
CA VAL A 141 -2.82 15.21 -1.69
C VAL A 141 -4.29 14.96 -1.40
N GLU A 142 -5.18 15.20 -2.37
CA GLU A 142 -6.62 14.95 -2.21
C GLU A 142 -6.93 13.48 -1.88
N LEU A 143 -6.23 12.54 -2.53
CA LEU A 143 -6.36 11.11 -2.27
C LEU A 143 -5.87 10.72 -0.87
N ALA A 144 -4.72 11.25 -0.43
CA ALA A 144 -4.18 10.99 0.90
C ALA A 144 -5.10 11.53 2.01
N GLN A 145 -5.64 12.73 1.83
CA GLN A 145 -6.56 13.33 2.80
C GLN A 145 -7.89 12.56 2.87
N ALA A 146 -8.43 12.16 1.73
CA ALA A 146 -9.64 11.35 1.66
C ALA A 146 -9.43 9.90 2.18
N LEU A 147 -8.19 9.40 2.15
CA LEU A 147 -7.80 8.15 2.79
C LEU A 147 -7.84 8.25 4.30
N LEU A 148 -7.23 9.29 4.87
CA LEU A 148 -7.33 9.56 6.30
C LEU A 148 -8.79 9.65 6.72
N ASP A 149 -9.62 10.45 6.02
CA ASP A 149 -11.06 10.55 6.26
C ASP A 149 -11.79 9.21 6.29
N ALA A 150 -11.45 8.32 5.35
CA ALA A 150 -12.07 7.00 5.23
C ALA A 150 -11.75 6.08 6.43
N VAL A 151 -10.57 6.26 7.02
CA VAL A 151 -10.09 5.52 8.19
C VAL A 151 -10.66 6.08 9.47
N ILE A 152 -10.55 7.38 9.73
CA ILE A 152 -10.93 7.95 11.04
C ILE A 152 -12.42 8.30 11.15
N GLY A 153 -13.15 8.28 10.04
CA GLY A 153 -14.47 8.91 9.96
C GLY A 153 -14.37 10.44 9.98
N GLN A 154 -15.45 11.15 9.65
CA GLN A 154 -15.42 12.61 9.74
C GLN A 154 -15.39 13.05 11.22
N GLY A 155 -14.49 13.96 11.58
CA GLY A 155 -14.63 14.77 12.81
C GLY A 155 -13.66 14.52 13.98
N ASN A 156 -12.51 13.85 13.80
CA ASN A 156 -11.46 13.79 14.84
C ASN A 156 -10.11 14.38 14.38
N PRO A 157 -9.89 15.70 14.56
CA PRO A 157 -8.64 16.37 14.16
C PRO A 157 -7.39 15.86 14.88
N LEU A 158 -7.52 15.44 16.13
CA LEU A 158 -6.38 14.91 16.90
C LEU A 158 -5.91 13.57 16.33
N LEU A 159 -6.86 12.68 16.05
CA LEU A 159 -6.54 11.38 15.45
C LEU A 159 -6.00 11.51 14.03
N ARG A 160 -6.46 12.50 13.25
CA ARG A 160 -5.85 12.82 11.95
C ARG A 160 -4.38 13.17 12.12
N HIS A 161 -4.09 14.12 12.99
CA HIS A 161 -2.73 14.61 13.23
C HIS A 161 -1.79 13.49 13.71
N GLU A 162 -2.27 12.63 14.60
CA GLU A 162 -1.54 11.43 15.03
C GLU A 162 -1.24 10.47 13.87
N LEU A 163 -2.22 10.21 12.98
CA LEU A 163 -2.03 9.34 11.83
C LEU A 163 -1.14 9.95 10.74
N GLU A 164 -1.21 11.26 10.52
CA GLU A 164 -0.28 11.96 9.61
C GLU A 164 1.15 11.87 10.14
N SER A 165 1.34 12.09 11.44
CA SER A 165 2.64 11.96 12.09
C SER A 165 3.19 10.52 12.05
N LEU A 166 2.34 9.52 12.34
CA LEU A 166 2.70 8.11 12.23
C LEU A 166 3.00 7.73 10.76
N GLY A 167 2.16 8.18 9.84
CA GLY A 167 2.35 8.00 8.40
C GLY A 167 3.69 8.55 7.96
N ARG A 168 4.05 9.76 8.40
CA ARG A 168 5.35 10.39 8.14
C ARG A 168 6.52 9.59 8.71
N TYR A 169 6.40 9.00 9.90
CA TYR A 169 7.40 8.07 10.42
C TYR A 169 7.56 6.83 9.52
N VAL A 170 6.45 6.25 9.06
CA VAL A 170 6.45 5.03 8.25
C VAL A 170 6.97 5.28 6.84
N ILE A 171 6.50 6.32 6.14
CA ILE A 171 6.87 6.56 4.75
C ILE A 171 8.13 7.44 4.61
N GLY A 172 8.48 8.20 5.64
CA GLY A 172 9.60 9.14 5.64
C GLY A 172 9.21 10.54 5.18
N ASP A 173 10.01 11.53 5.58
CA ASP A 173 9.70 12.96 5.41
C ASP A 173 9.50 13.38 3.96
N ALA A 174 10.31 12.87 3.03
CA ALA A 174 10.25 13.26 1.62
C ALA A 174 8.90 12.88 0.98
N TYR A 175 8.41 11.66 1.21
CA TYR A 175 7.11 11.23 0.69
C TYR A 175 5.94 11.86 1.45
N ALA A 176 6.09 12.09 2.76
CA ALA A 176 5.09 12.77 3.57
C ALA A 176 4.91 14.24 3.15
N ASP A 177 5.99 14.93 2.78
CA ASP A 177 5.94 16.29 2.21
C ASP A 177 5.17 16.29 0.87
N MET A 178 5.33 15.26 0.02
CA MET A 178 4.63 15.15 -1.27
C MET A 178 3.11 15.03 -1.15
N ILE A 179 2.60 14.45 -0.05
CA ILE A 179 1.17 14.28 0.22
C ILE A 179 0.63 15.24 1.27
N ALA A 180 1.41 16.26 1.63
CA ALA A 180 1.06 17.31 2.57
C ALA A 180 0.64 16.79 3.96
N PHE A 181 1.37 15.80 4.51
CA PHE A 181 1.23 15.41 5.91
C PHE A 181 1.99 16.39 6.80
N ASP A 182 1.33 16.87 7.84
CA ASP A 182 1.91 17.86 8.75
C ASP A 182 3.15 17.32 9.48
N ARG A 183 4.08 18.22 9.78
CA ARG A 183 5.26 17.92 10.59
C ARG A 183 4.95 18.15 12.06
N ASP A 184 5.23 17.15 12.88
CA ASP A 184 5.17 17.27 14.33
C ASP A 184 6.48 16.73 14.96
N PRO A 185 7.41 17.62 15.36
CA PRO A 185 8.67 17.20 15.98
C PRO A 185 8.51 16.48 17.32
N VAL A 186 7.40 16.69 18.04
CA VAL A 186 7.13 16.03 19.32
C VAL A 186 6.67 14.60 19.05
N LEU A 187 5.63 14.42 18.23
CA LEU A 187 5.14 13.09 17.88
C LEU A 187 6.17 12.28 17.09
N ALA A 188 6.98 12.92 16.23
CA ALA A 188 8.07 12.23 15.53
C ALA A 188 9.06 11.57 16.51
N ARG A 189 9.41 12.24 17.62
CA ARG A 189 10.27 11.65 18.66
C ARG A 189 9.56 10.54 19.42
N VAL A 190 8.25 10.69 19.67
CA VAL A 190 7.43 9.63 20.28
C VAL A 190 7.45 8.38 19.41
N TRP A 191 7.16 8.50 18.10
CA TRP A 191 7.19 7.37 17.18
C TRP A 191 8.56 6.72 17.06
N ALA A 192 9.62 7.52 16.95
CA ALA A 192 10.99 7.02 16.89
C ALA A 192 11.41 6.22 18.14
N GLY A 193 10.86 6.54 19.32
CA GLY A 193 11.07 5.76 20.53
C GLY A 193 10.13 4.55 20.65
N ALA A 194 8.86 4.73 20.31
CA ALA A 194 7.81 3.75 20.53
C ALA A 194 7.83 2.60 19.52
N VAL A 195 7.96 2.87 18.21
CA VAL A 195 7.83 1.84 17.17
C VAL A 195 8.88 0.73 17.32
N PRO A 196 10.17 1.00 17.54
CA PRO A 196 11.15 -0.07 17.76
C PRO A 196 10.85 -0.92 19.00
N LEU A 197 10.25 -0.34 20.05
CA LEU A 197 9.82 -1.10 21.24
C LEU A 197 8.62 -1.99 20.92
N LEU A 198 7.64 -1.48 20.16
CA LEU A 198 6.50 -2.25 19.68
C LEU A 198 6.96 -3.44 18.84
N VAL A 199 7.82 -3.21 17.85
CA VAL A 199 8.37 -4.26 16.98
C VAL A 199 9.07 -5.34 17.78
N ARG A 200 10.00 -4.97 18.67
CA ARG A 200 10.71 -5.93 19.54
C ARG A 200 9.77 -6.72 20.45
N SER A 201 8.72 -6.08 20.95
CA SER A 201 7.71 -6.77 21.76
C SER A 201 6.96 -7.82 20.96
N TYR A 202 6.55 -7.51 19.72
CA TYR A 202 5.89 -8.48 18.84
C TYR A 202 6.79 -9.63 18.40
N GLN A 203 8.10 -9.39 18.29
CA GLN A 203 9.09 -10.43 18.00
C GLN A 203 9.41 -11.31 19.22
N SER A 204 9.10 -10.87 20.43
CA SER A 204 9.42 -11.61 21.64
C SER A 204 8.48 -12.82 21.81
N THR A 205 9.03 -13.97 22.21
CA THR A 205 8.26 -15.19 22.52
C THR A 205 7.57 -15.13 23.88
N VAL A 206 7.62 -13.98 24.56
CA VAL A 206 6.96 -13.78 25.85
C VAL A 206 5.54 -13.31 25.56
N PRO A 207 4.51 -14.16 25.75
CA PRO A 207 3.13 -13.75 25.58
C PRO A 207 2.82 -12.62 26.57
N ASP A 208 2.21 -11.55 26.07
CA ASP A 208 1.86 -10.35 26.82
C ASP A 208 3.05 -9.70 27.56
N ILE A 209 3.71 -8.75 26.88
CA ILE A 209 4.30 -7.61 27.62
C ILE A 209 3.12 -6.65 27.87
N PRO A 210 2.48 -6.65 29.06
CA PRO A 210 1.29 -5.82 29.32
C PRO A 210 1.57 -4.33 29.11
N LEU A 211 2.81 -3.90 29.19
CA LEU A 211 3.19 -2.52 28.89
C LEU A 211 2.95 -2.16 27.41
N VAL A 212 3.16 -3.09 26.47
CA VAL A 212 3.18 -2.80 25.03
C VAL A 212 1.79 -2.89 24.41
N SER A 213 0.98 -3.86 24.82
CA SER A 213 -0.42 -3.98 24.35
C SER A 213 -1.31 -2.81 24.81
N HIS A 214 -0.99 -2.16 25.95
CA HIS A 214 -1.66 -0.95 26.42
C HIS A 214 -1.04 0.37 25.89
N LEU A 215 0.14 0.30 25.28
CA LEU A 215 0.83 1.46 24.68
C LEU A 215 0.63 1.56 23.17
N LEU A 216 0.02 0.56 22.54
CA LEU A 216 -0.44 0.70 21.17
C LEU A 216 -1.45 1.85 21.13
N PRO A 217 -1.13 2.96 20.45
CA PRO A 217 -2.03 4.10 20.37
C PRO A 217 -3.38 3.66 19.81
N GLU A 218 -4.46 4.29 20.24
CA GLU A 218 -5.81 4.05 19.68
C GLU A 218 -5.81 4.16 18.15
N ALA A 219 -4.91 4.96 17.57
CA ALA A 219 -4.67 5.02 16.13
C ALA A 219 -4.27 3.67 15.50
N VAL A 220 -3.37 2.90 16.13
CA VAL A 220 -2.93 1.58 15.63
C VAL A 220 -4.02 0.53 15.85
N HIS A 221 -4.70 0.56 17.00
CA HIS A 221 -5.85 -0.32 17.25
C HIS A 221 -7.02 -0.03 16.29
N THR A 222 -7.29 1.24 16.02
CA THR A 222 -8.33 1.69 15.08
C THR A 222 -7.95 1.32 13.65
N PHE A 223 -6.69 1.52 13.26
CA PHE A 223 -6.18 1.10 11.96
C PHE A 223 -6.33 -0.42 11.77
N ILE A 224 -5.88 -1.21 12.77
CA ILE A 224 -6.02 -2.67 12.72
C ILE A 224 -7.50 -3.08 12.68
N LYS A 225 -8.36 -2.51 13.52
CA LYS A 225 -9.79 -2.83 13.51
C LYS A 225 -10.46 -2.43 12.21
N ILE A 226 -10.16 -1.29 11.61
CA ILE A 226 -10.85 -0.82 10.41
C ILE A 226 -10.37 -1.56 9.15
N TYR A 227 -9.09 -1.90 9.08
CA TYR A 227 -8.52 -2.62 7.93
C TYR A 227 -8.59 -4.14 8.05
N PHE A 228 -8.53 -4.70 9.26
CA PHE A 228 -8.55 -6.15 9.51
C PHE A 228 -9.87 -6.65 10.10
N SER A 229 -10.85 -5.79 10.42
CA SER A 229 -12.21 -6.30 10.60
C SER A 229 -12.73 -6.75 9.24
N PRO A 230 -13.33 -7.94 9.14
CA PRO A 230 -13.97 -8.41 7.93
C PRO A 230 -15.21 -7.55 7.66
N GLY A 231 -15.02 -6.39 7.05
CA GLY A 231 -16.07 -5.73 6.29
C GLY A 231 -16.32 -6.55 5.01
N ASP A 232 -17.55 -6.52 4.51
CA ASP A 232 -17.86 -7.14 3.22
C ASP A 232 -16.90 -6.60 2.16
N ARG A 233 -16.06 -7.49 1.61
CA ARG A 233 -15.11 -7.11 0.56
C ARG A 233 -15.92 -6.57 -0.61
N ALA A 234 -15.79 -5.26 -0.88
CA ALA A 234 -16.51 -4.64 -1.98
C ALA A 234 -16.17 -5.37 -3.30
N PRO A 235 -17.16 -5.80 -4.09
CA PRO A 235 -16.89 -6.57 -5.29
C PRO A 235 -16.05 -5.76 -6.28
N ILE A 236 -15.07 -6.42 -6.90
CA ILE A 236 -14.32 -5.86 -8.03
C ILE A 236 -15.25 -5.89 -9.25
N THR A 237 -15.70 -4.70 -9.67
CA THR A 237 -16.60 -4.49 -10.80
C THR A 237 -15.89 -3.74 -11.92
N LEU A 238 -16.27 -4.05 -13.17
CA LEU A 238 -15.75 -3.33 -14.33
C LEU A 238 -16.31 -1.91 -14.37
N PRO A 239 -15.46 -0.88 -14.54
CA PRO A 239 -15.95 0.47 -14.79
C PRO A 239 -16.58 0.55 -16.19
N LEU A 240 -17.72 1.22 -16.29
CA LEU A 240 -18.45 1.41 -17.55
C LEU A 240 -18.25 2.80 -18.18
N SER A 241 -17.80 3.77 -17.40
CA SER A 241 -17.53 5.14 -17.85
C SER A 241 -16.45 5.80 -16.99
N ASN A 242 -15.88 6.90 -17.50
CA ASN A 242 -15.22 7.87 -16.62
C ASN A 242 -16.24 8.44 -15.64
N ARG A 243 -15.79 8.84 -14.45
CA ARG A 243 -16.66 9.55 -13.51
C ARG A 243 -16.89 10.97 -14.03
N PRO A 244 -18.13 11.49 -13.96
CA PRO A 244 -18.34 12.91 -14.15
C PRO A 244 -17.55 13.68 -13.08
N GLU A 245 -17.04 14.85 -13.47
CA GLU A 245 -16.37 15.80 -12.58
C GLU A 245 -17.30 16.29 -11.47
#